data_AF-A0A0F8IL19-F1
#
_entry.id   AF-A0A0F8IL19-F1
#
_cell.length_a   1.000
_cell.length_b   1.000
_cell.length_c   1.000
_cell.angle_alpha   90.00
_cell.angle_beta   90.00
_cell.angle_gamma   90.00
#
_symmetry.space_group_name_H-M   'P 1'
#
loop_
_entity.id
_entity.type
_entity.pdbx_description
1 polymer ?
#
loop_
_entity_poly.entity_id
_entity_poly.type
_entity_poly.pdbx_seq_one_letter_code
_entity_poly.pdbx_strand_id
1 'polypeptide(L)'
;MEQETQTAGAKKASSREKAGSQAYSIREKMSSSASPFPYLAPVFAPVSFPAPEYLFYSPTLLQLDLNIYREPVIKSLIKKHSEDLYRLIKKTHFDGKYYQVKSVRSGGWEYCWELAVRVEFFGKLQGLAFEPERVISRKRKKITFRYLILVNPHELWDEELVERLWNIQERIEFLMAKILFHECIHVFISLEKTLPSGLGQTDISLEFREVLEFANSGKLCPESYGVKLHIQNLSALSPDFSESSAGKPGTVSEIYEFLIHEKYSIKKTDQAFGFSWSNRKISRNYARMAALKMAPYSDSNKKDWEREVFRLSRDVEELYDRIDSNYVFLL
;
A
#
# COMPACT_ATOMS: atom_id res chain seq x y z
N MET A 1 -2.96 65.20 -58.53
CA MET A 1 -2.71 64.38 -57.32
C MET A 1 -2.32 62.99 -57.80
N GLU A 2 -1.07 62.72 -58.18
CA GLU A 2 0.21 63.14 -57.54
C GLU A 2 0.30 62.68 -56.08
N GLN A 3 1.40 62.08 -55.60
CA GLN A 3 2.74 61.96 -56.23
C GLN A 3 3.49 60.71 -55.75
N GLU A 4 4.43 60.22 -56.57
CA GLU A 4 5.46 59.22 -56.19
C GLU A 4 6.75 59.89 -55.71
N THR A 5 7.54 59.20 -54.87
CA THR A 5 9.02 59.22 -54.84
C THR A 5 9.45 58.05 -53.92
N GLN A 6 10.27 57.03 -54.27
CA GLN A 6 11.61 56.97 -54.88
C GLN A 6 12.65 57.83 -54.10
N THR A 7 13.92 57.47 -53.82
CA THR A 7 14.83 56.32 -54.11
C THR A 7 16.00 56.39 -53.08
N ALA A 8 16.95 55.45 -52.85
CA ALA A 8 17.34 54.11 -53.34
C ALA A 8 17.96 53.32 -52.14
N GLY A 9 18.84 52.31 -52.21
CA GLY A 9 19.54 51.59 -53.30
C GLY A 9 20.28 50.33 -52.77
N ALA A 10 20.88 49.53 -53.66
CA ALA A 10 21.28 48.13 -53.40
C ALA A 10 22.80 47.85 -53.50
N LYS A 11 23.29 46.74 -52.90
CA LYS A 11 23.95 45.60 -53.64
C LYS A 11 24.62 44.51 -52.76
N LYS A 12 24.31 43.24 -53.11
CA LYS A 12 25.17 42.04 -53.29
C LYS A 12 26.38 41.75 -52.35
N ALA A 13 26.21 40.70 -51.55
CA ALA A 13 26.82 39.34 -51.69
C ALA A 13 28.34 39.05 -51.52
N SER A 14 28.60 37.97 -50.76
CA SER A 14 29.44 36.79 -51.12
C SER A 14 30.78 36.53 -50.38
N SER A 15 30.95 35.24 -50.04
CA SER A 15 32.20 34.45 -49.91
C SER A 15 33.09 34.55 -48.65
N ARG A 16 33.93 33.55 -48.29
CA ARG A 16 33.83 32.05 -48.34
C ARG A 16 35.07 31.43 -47.62
N GLU A 17 34.85 30.38 -46.81
CA GLU A 17 35.78 29.26 -46.48
C GLU A 17 37.09 29.39 -45.64
N LYS A 18 37.36 28.24 -44.96
CA LYS A 18 38.61 27.69 -44.37
C LYS A 18 38.98 28.13 -42.94
N ALA A 19 39.06 27.25 -41.92
CA ALA A 19 39.84 25.99 -41.74
C ALA A 19 41.35 26.25 -41.53
N GLY A 20 42.05 25.66 -40.55
CA GLY A 20 41.66 24.71 -39.49
C GLY A 20 42.88 24.31 -38.63
N SER A 21 42.76 23.26 -37.80
CA SER A 21 43.83 22.63 -36.98
C SER A 21 44.45 23.45 -35.84
N GLN A 22 45.04 22.92 -34.76
CA GLN A 22 45.04 21.62 -34.02
C GLN A 22 46.27 21.72 -33.07
N ALA A 23 46.14 21.55 -31.73
CA ALA A 23 47.25 21.10 -30.86
C ALA A 23 46.84 20.86 -29.40
N TYR A 24 46.80 19.58 -29.02
CA TYR A 24 47.13 18.96 -27.73
C TYR A 24 47.40 19.80 -26.45
N SER A 25 46.72 19.40 -25.38
CA SER A 25 47.38 19.04 -24.11
C SER A 25 46.67 17.85 -23.45
N ILE A 26 47.41 16.81 -23.07
CA ILE A 26 46.92 15.62 -22.35
C ILE A 26 47.87 15.32 -21.20
N ARG A 27 47.42 15.56 -19.96
CA ARG A 27 47.81 14.91 -18.68
C ARG A 27 47.12 15.67 -17.52
N GLU A 28 46.69 15.05 -16.42
CA GLU A 28 46.69 13.64 -16.03
C GLU A 28 45.55 13.36 -15.01
N LYS A 29 45.17 12.08 -14.89
CA LYS A 29 44.25 11.44 -13.93
C LYS A 29 43.89 12.22 -12.64
N MET A 30 42.58 12.31 -12.35
CA MET A 30 42.02 11.69 -11.13
C MET A 30 40.62 11.13 -11.40
N SER A 31 40.35 9.95 -10.85
CA SER A 31 39.11 9.20 -11.05
C SER A 31 38.02 9.65 -10.06
N SER A 32 36.78 9.78 -10.53
CA SER A 32 35.60 9.60 -9.69
C SER A 32 34.44 9.07 -10.52
N SER A 33 34.30 7.75 -10.55
CA SER A 33 33.11 7.08 -11.08
C SER A 33 32.02 7.05 -10.01
N ALA A 34 31.09 8.00 -10.07
CA ALA A 34 29.84 7.94 -9.33
C ALA A 34 28.70 7.70 -10.32
N SER A 35 28.47 6.44 -10.69
CA SER A 35 27.23 6.06 -11.38
C SER A 35 26.07 6.24 -10.40
N PRO A 36 25.03 7.03 -10.72
CA PRO A 36 23.80 7.00 -9.95
C PRO A 36 23.12 5.65 -10.19
N PHE A 37 23.25 4.73 -9.23
CA PHE A 37 22.46 3.50 -9.24
C PHE A 37 20.97 3.88 -9.15
N PRO A 38 20.12 3.52 -10.14
CA PRO A 38 18.70 3.64 -9.94
C PRO A 38 18.30 2.60 -8.89
N TYR A 39 17.70 3.07 -7.79
CA TYR A 39 17.01 2.18 -6.87
C TYR A 39 15.91 1.46 -7.65
N LEU A 40 16.08 0.16 -7.87
CA LEU A 40 15.04 -0.70 -8.43
C LEU A 40 13.92 -0.79 -7.40
N ALA A 41 12.91 0.07 -7.55
CA ALA A 41 11.62 -0.12 -6.90
C ALA A 41 11.10 -1.51 -7.33
N PRO A 42 10.90 -2.45 -6.40
CA PRO A 42 10.55 -3.80 -6.77
C PRO A 42 9.09 -3.85 -7.25
N VAL A 43 8.84 -4.65 -8.29
CA VAL A 43 7.54 -4.76 -8.97
C VAL A 43 6.58 -5.63 -8.14
N PHE A 44 6.16 -5.12 -6.99
CA PHE A 44 5.14 -5.75 -6.16
C PHE A 44 3.81 -5.01 -6.32
N ALA A 45 2.76 -5.77 -6.64
CA ALA A 45 1.41 -5.31 -6.43
C ALA A 45 1.14 -5.28 -4.90
N PRO A 46 0.57 -4.21 -4.35
CA PRO A 46 0.27 -4.06 -2.92
C PRO A 46 -1.14 -4.54 -2.51
N VAL A 47 -1.27 -5.30 -1.41
CA VAL A 47 -2.58 -5.76 -0.91
C VAL A 47 -3.47 -4.56 -0.54
N SER A 48 -2.90 -3.54 0.11
CA SER A 48 -3.67 -2.46 0.75
C SER A 48 -3.40 -1.03 0.21
N PHE A 49 -2.60 -0.84 -0.86
CA PHE A 49 -2.14 0.52 -1.27
C PHE A 49 -3.27 1.54 -1.54
N PRO A 50 -2.99 2.83 -1.28
CA PRO A 50 -3.53 3.98 -2.02
C PRO A 50 -2.75 4.23 -3.33
N ALA A 51 -3.23 5.12 -4.20
CA ALA A 51 -2.50 5.53 -5.42
C ALA A 51 -1.13 6.20 -5.12
N PRO A 52 -0.24 6.32 -6.13
CA PRO A 52 1.11 6.88 -5.99
C PRO A 52 1.18 8.29 -5.35
N GLU A 53 0.10 9.05 -5.37
CA GLU A 53 -0.02 10.38 -4.77
C GLU A 53 0.11 10.41 -3.23
N TYR A 54 0.12 9.26 -2.54
CA TYR A 54 0.47 9.20 -1.12
C TYR A 54 1.98 9.10 -0.85
N LEU A 55 2.82 8.97 -1.89
CA LEU A 55 4.28 8.93 -1.82
C LEU A 55 4.92 10.33 -1.77
N PHE A 56 4.24 11.36 -1.25
CA PHE A 56 4.85 12.68 -1.06
C PHE A 56 5.87 12.64 0.10
N TYR A 57 7.12 12.31 -0.26
CA TYR A 57 8.28 12.37 0.60
C TYR A 57 8.54 13.81 1.06
N SER A 58 8.42 14.07 2.37
CA SER A 58 8.94 15.30 3.00
C SER A 58 10.38 15.02 3.49
N PRO A 59 11.43 15.70 2.98
CA PRO A 59 12.83 15.36 3.29
C PRO A 59 13.32 15.70 4.72
N THR A 60 12.42 16.05 5.65
CA THR A 60 12.74 16.85 6.84
C THR A 60 12.49 16.20 8.20
N LEU A 61 11.98 14.97 8.26
CA LEU A 61 12.03 14.20 9.51
C LEU A 61 13.36 13.45 9.60
N LEU A 62 14.24 14.01 10.43
CA LEU A 62 15.56 13.48 10.75
C LEU A 62 15.51 12.00 11.11
N GLN A 63 16.55 11.27 10.71
CA GLN A 63 16.72 9.84 10.95
C GLN A 63 16.49 9.48 12.42
N LEU A 64 15.31 8.94 12.74
CA LEU A 64 15.12 8.14 13.94
C LEU A 64 16.05 6.92 13.79
N ASP A 65 17.00 6.79 14.72
CA ASP A 65 17.95 5.69 14.72
C ASP A 65 17.18 4.36 14.74
N LEU A 66 17.48 3.47 13.77
CA LEU A 66 16.80 2.18 13.63
C LEU A 66 17.00 1.27 14.86
N ASN A 67 17.91 1.63 15.76
CA ASN A 67 18.15 0.96 17.04
C ASN A 67 17.18 1.36 18.17
N ILE A 68 16.24 2.29 17.95
CA ILE A 68 15.33 2.76 19.02
C ILE A 68 14.32 1.68 19.46
N TYR A 69 13.93 0.74 18.58
CA TYR A 69 12.94 -0.29 18.91
C TYR A 69 13.56 -1.65 19.22
N ARG A 70 12.92 -2.42 20.10
CA ARG A 70 13.28 -3.80 20.44
C ARG A 70 12.33 -4.78 19.75
N GLU A 71 12.80 -5.43 18.68
CA GLU A 71 12.06 -6.49 17.97
C GLU A 71 11.38 -7.52 18.90
N PRO A 72 12.02 -8.03 19.98
CA PRO A 72 11.37 -8.97 20.91
C PRO A 72 10.16 -8.39 21.65
N VAL A 73 10.16 -7.09 21.95
CA VAL A 73 9.05 -6.42 22.65
C VAL A 73 7.86 -6.29 21.70
N ILE A 74 8.08 -5.84 20.47
CA ILE A 74 7.05 -5.76 19.42
C ILE A 74 6.40 -7.12 19.18
N LYS A 75 7.22 -8.17 19.02
CA LYS A 75 6.74 -9.56 18.87
C LYS A 75 5.96 -10.05 20.10
N SER A 76 6.37 -9.66 21.31
CA SER A 76 5.67 -10.00 22.55
C SER A 76 4.31 -9.29 22.68
N LEU A 77 4.23 -8.02 22.26
CA LEU A 77 2.97 -7.27 22.19
C LEU A 77 1.98 -7.98 21.25
N ILE A 78 2.40 -8.36 20.04
CA ILE A 78 1.56 -9.12 19.11
C ILE A 78 1.14 -10.47 19.71
N LYS A 79 2.09 -11.20 20.31
CA LYS A 79 1.81 -12.51 20.94
C LYS A 79 0.77 -12.44 22.05
N LYS A 80 0.71 -11.34 22.82
CA LYS A 80 -0.29 -11.12 23.87
C LYS A 80 -1.72 -11.17 23.33
N HIS A 81 -1.91 -10.82 22.06
CA HIS A 81 -3.22 -10.67 21.43
C HIS A 81 -3.52 -11.76 20.38
N SER A 82 -2.52 -12.30 19.68
CA SER A 82 -2.68 -13.47 18.82
C SER A 82 -1.40 -14.29 18.72
N GLU A 83 -1.47 -15.55 19.16
CA GLU A 83 -0.39 -16.52 19.00
C GLU A 83 -0.18 -16.90 17.52
N ASP A 84 -1.21 -16.87 16.67
CA ASP A 84 -1.08 -17.17 15.24
C ASP A 84 -0.41 -16.02 14.45
N LEU A 85 -0.79 -14.77 14.70
CA LEU A 85 -0.07 -13.62 14.14
C LEU A 85 1.39 -13.60 14.63
N TYR A 86 1.64 -13.92 15.91
CA TYR A 86 3.00 -14.09 16.42
C TYR A 86 3.77 -15.21 15.72
N ARG A 87 3.16 -16.38 15.46
CA ARG A 87 3.81 -17.51 14.76
C ARG A 87 4.28 -17.13 13.37
N LEU A 88 3.53 -16.30 12.65
CA LEU A 88 3.91 -15.79 11.32
C LEU A 88 5.20 -14.96 11.40
N ILE A 89 5.32 -14.03 12.35
CA ILE A 89 6.50 -13.14 12.46
C ILE A 89 7.64 -13.71 13.32
N LYS A 90 7.41 -14.81 14.07
CA LYS A 90 8.35 -15.35 15.07
C LYS A 90 9.77 -15.53 14.53
N LYS A 91 9.89 -16.05 13.30
CA LYS A 91 11.16 -16.34 12.61
C LYS A 91 11.69 -15.21 11.71
N THR A 92 10.93 -14.13 11.56
CA THR A 92 11.23 -13.03 10.65
C THR A 92 11.94 -11.92 11.40
N HIS A 93 13.10 -11.47 10.94
CA HIS A 93 13.75 -10.28 11.49
C HIS A 93 13.23 -9.00 10.81
N PHE A 94 13.25 -7.89 11.54
CA PHE A 94 12.77 -6.59 11.04
C PHE A 94 13.89 -5.85 10.29
N ASP A 95 14.57 -6.56 9.37
CA ASP A 95 15.74 -6.10 8.62
C ASP A 95 15.51 -6.06 7.10
N GLY A 96 14.27 -6.27 6.66
CA GLY A 96 13.87 -6.29 5.25
C GLY A 96 14.26 -7.56 4.48
N LYS A 97 14.89 -8.58 5.10
CA LYS A 97 15.19 -9.85 4.42
C LYS A 97 14.00 -10.80 4.46
N TYR A 98 13.93 -11.69 3.47
CA TYR A 98 12.91 -12.74 3.38
C TYR A 98 13.26 -13.95 4.24
N TYR A 99 12.37 -14.31 5.16
CA TYR A 99 12.47 -15.48 6.03
C TYR A 99 11.34 -16.47 5.73
N GLN A 100 11.65 -17.77 5.68
CA GLN A 100 10.63 -18.79 5.48
C GLN A 100 9.78 -18.98 6.74
N VAL A 101 8.54 -18.52 6.68
CA VAL A 101 7.59 -18.54 7.81
C VAL A 101 6.75 -19.81 7.84
N LYS A 102 6.36 -20.34 6.68
CA LYS A 102 5.56 -21.57 6.53
C LYS A 102 6.09 -22.40 5.34
N SER A 103 5.94 -23.72 5.42
CA SER A 103 6.11 -24.64 4.30
C SER A 103 5.12 -25.79 4.42
N VAL A 104 4.51 -26.19 3.32
CA VAL A 104 3.53 -27.29 3.25
C VAL A 104 3.75 -28.06 1.96
N ARG A 105 3.66 -29.39 2.01
CA ARG A 105 3.75 -30.25 0.82
C ARG A 105 2.36 -30.75 0.44
N SER A 106 2.00 -30.59 -0.84
CA SER A 106 0.73 -31.07 -1.40
C SER A 106 0.88 -31.39 -2.89
N GLY A 107 0.22 -32.43 -3.38
CA GLY A 107 0.26 -32.80 -4.82
C GLY A 107 1.65 -33.06 -5.40
N GLY A 108 2.64 -33.44 -4.57
CA GLY A 108 4.04 -33.58 -4.98
C GLY A 108 4.80 -32.27 -5.19
N TRP A 109 4.22 -31.13 -4.78
CA TRP A 109 4.85 -29.82 -4.73
C TRP A 109 5.10 -29.37 -3.29
N GLU A 110 6.14 -28.57 -3.09
CA GLU A 110 6.39 -27.83 -1.86
C GLU A 110 5.95 -26.37 -2.04
N TYR A 111 5.00 -25.94 -1.23
CA TYR A 111 4.52 -24.57 -1.15
C TYR A 111 5.20 -23.90 0.03
N CYS A 112 5.90 -22.80 -0.21
CA CYS A 112 6.63 -22.05 0.81
C CYS A 112 6.17 -20.61 0.84
N TRP A 113 6.17 -20.05 2.03
CA TRP A 113 5.84 -18.66 2.26
C TRP A 113 7.04 -18.00 2.93
N GLU A 114 7.51 -16.93 2.29
CA GLU A 114 8.64 -16.11 2.70
C GLU A 114 8.07 -14.73 3.08
N LEU A 115 8.41 -14.24 4.27
CA LEU A 115 8.01 -12.93 4.77
C LEU A 115 9.23 -12.06 5.02
N ALA A 116 9.20 -10.83 4.54
CA ALA A 116 10.10 -9.75 4.92
C ALA A 116 9.32 -8.67 5.68
N VAL A 117 9.94 -8.12 6.74
CA VAL A 117 9.42 -6.94 7.46
C VAL A 117 10.47 -5.85 7.36
N ARG A 118 10.10 -4.68 6.84
CA ARG A 118 10.96 -3.52 6.71
C ARG A 118 10.33 -2.33 7.44
N VAL A 119 11.15 -1.62 8.21
CA VAL A 119 10.71 -0.45 8.98
C VAL A 119 11.23 0.80 8.27
N GLU A 120 10.34 1.76 7.99
CA GLU A 120 10.65 2.99 7.28
C GLU A 120 9.95 4.16 7.98
N PHE A 121 10.70 5.13 8.52
CA PHE A 121 10.14 6.27 9.26
C PHE A 121 9.75 7.46 8.34
N PHE A 122 9.41 7.19 7.07
CA PHE A 122 9.19 8.23 6.05
C PHE A 122 7.87 8.02 5.30
N GLY A 123 7.08 9.09 5.17
CA GLY A 123 5.79 9.09 4.46
C GLY A 123 4.57 9.10 5.39
N LYS A 124 3.37 9.08 4.80
CA LYS A 124 2.06 9.21 5.49
C LYS A 124 1.23 7.91 5.54
N LEU A 125 1.83 6.76 5.23
CA LEU A 125 1.18 5.45 5.33
C LEU A 125 1.59 4.80 6.65
N GLN A 126 0.68 4.12 7.36
CA GLN A 126 1.01 3.51 8.66
C GLN A 126 1.73 2.17 8.47
N GLY A 127 1.14 1.28 7.67
CA GLY A 127 1.72 0.01 7.27
C GLY A 127 1.40 -0.31 5.83
N LEU A 128 2.00 -1.39 5.33
CA LEU A 128 1.59 -1.98 4.08
C LEU A 128 2.11 -3.41 3.86
N ALA A 129 1.21 -4.36 3.65
CA ALA A 129 1.48 -5.66 3.07
C ALA A 129 1.45 -5.61 1.52
N PHE A 130 2.45 -6.24 0.89
CA PHE A 130 2.48 -6.49 -0.55
C PHE A 130 1.90 -7.86 -0.92
N GLU A 131 1.24 -7.94 -2.08
CA GLU A 131 0.82 -9.20 -2.68
C GLU A 131 2.03 -10.09 -2.93
N PRO A 132 1.88 -11.42 -2.81
CA PRO A 132 3.01 -12.31 -2.89
C PRO A 132 3.62 -12.38 -4.29
N GLU A 133 4.92 -12.05 -4.42
CA GLU A 133 5.68 -12.49 -5.60
C GLU A 133 5.68 -14.03 -5.63
N ARG A 134 5.13 -14.60 -6.71
CA ARG A 134 5.00 -16.05 -6.89
C ARG A 134 6.17 -16.60 -7.71
N VAL A 135 7.17 -17.13 -7.03
CA VAL A 135 8.37 -17.74 -7.64
C VAL A 135 8.17 -19.26 -7.81
N ILE A 136 8.22 -19.76 -9.06
CA ILE A 136 8.00 -21.18 -9.38
C ILE A 136 9.30 -21.87 -9.80
N SER A 137 9.77 -22.82 -9.00
CA SER A 137 10.92 -23.69 -9.29
C SER A 137 10.47 -25.09 -9.71
N ARG A 138 10.27 -25.30 -11.02
CA ARG A 138 9.87 -26.62 -11.57
C ARG A 138 10.85 -27.74 -11.22
N LYS A 139 12.16 -27.49 -11.28
CA LYS A 139 13.22 -28.48 -10.97
C LYS A 139 13.13 -29.02 -9.53
N ARG A 140 12.76 -28.18 -8.56
CA ARG A 140 12.59 -28.57 -7.15
C ARG A 140 11.15 -28.89 -6.78
N LYS A 141 10.21 -28.83 -7.74
CA LYS A 141 8.76 -28.80 -7.51
C LYS A 141 8.37 -27.86 -6.36
N LYS A 142 8.95 -26.66 -6.32
CA LYS A 142 8.73 -25.65 -5.26
C LYS A 142 7.98 -24.45 -5.83
N ILE A 143 6.96 -23.97 -5.12
CA ILE A 143 6.31 -22.67 -5.34
C ILE A 143 6.57 -21.84 -4.08
N THR A 144 7.09 -20.63 -4.24
CA THR A 144 7.39 -19.72 -3.15
C THR A 144 6.57 -18.45 -3.32
N PHE A 145 5.89 -18.02 -2.26
CA PHE A 145 5.13 -16.78 -2.20
C PHE A 145 5.84 -15.82 -1.25
N ARG A 146 6.19 -14.63 -1.74
CA ARG A 146 7.02 -13.66 -1.02
C ARG A 146 6.23 -12.41 -0.65
N TYR A 147 5.93 -12.29 0.64
CA TYR A 147 5.27 -11.14 1.23
C TYR A 147 6.31 -10.17 1.79
N LEU A 148 6.12 -8.89 1.54
CA LEU A 148 6.84 -7.80 2.19
C LEU A 148 5.83 -6.99 2.99
N ILE A 149 6.13 -6.70 4.26
CA ILE A 149 5.41 -5.72 5.06
C ILE A 149 6.31 -4.51 5.28
N LEU A 150 5.81 -3.32 4.96
CA LEU A 150 6.38 -2.04 5.39
C LEU A 150 5.70 -1.58 6.67
N VAL A 151 6.48 -1.00 7.59
CA VAL A 151 6.01 -0.47 8.87
C VAL A 151 6.54 0.95 9.03
N ASN A 152 5.63 1.92 9.14
CA ASN A 152 5.96 3.33 9.32
C ASN A 152 5.12 3.92 10.47
N PRO A 153 5.66 3.97 11.70
CA PRO A 153 4.96 4.55 12.84
C PRO A 153 4.93 6.08 12.74
N HIS A 154 4.14 6.63 11.80
CA HIS A 154 4.09 8.08 11.59
C HIS A 154 3.13 8.79 12.56
N GLU A 155 2.20 8.07 13.18
CA GLU A 155 1.25 8.59 14.19
C GLU A 155 1.86 8.70 15.61
N LEU A 156 3.18 8.85 15.72
CA LEU A 156 3.91 8.96 16.99
C LEU A 156 3.46 10.10 17.91
N TRP A 157 2.73 11.07 17.35
CA TRP A 157 2.28 12.30 17.98
C TRP A 157 0.75 12.42 18.03
N ASP A 158 0.01 11.33 17.77
CA ASP A 158 -1.43 11.29 18.01
C ASP A 158 -1.72 11.49 19.53
N GLU A 159 -2.69 12.34 19.84
CA GLU A 159 -2.94 12.81 21.21
C GLU A 159 -3.29 11.66 22.17
N GLU A 160 -4.15 10.73 21.75
CA GLU A 160 -4.54 9.55 22.54
C GLU A 160 -3.34 8.65 22.83
N LEU A 161 -2.42 8.52 21.85
CA LEU A 161 -1.20 7.75 22.01
C LEU A 161 -0.19 8.43 22.93
N VAL A 162 -0.02 9.76 22.84
CA VAL A 162 0.92 10.54 23.67
C VAL A 162 0.47 10.56 25.12
N GLU A 163 -0.83 10.71 25.39
CA GLU A 163 -1.41 10.63 26.74
C GLU A 163 -1.23 9.24 27.36
N ARG A 164 -1.43 8.18 26.57
CA ARG A 164 -1.33 6.80 27.02
C ARG A 164 0.12 6.30 27.20
N LEU A 165 1.06 6.79 26.40
CA LEU A 165 2.45 6.35 26.36
C LEU A 165 3.39 7.57 26.24
N TRP A 166 3.81 8.14 27.37
CA TRP A 166 4.72 9.30 27.35
C TRP A 166 6.08 8.98 26.71
N ASN A 167 6.60 7.77 26.93
CA ASN A 167 7.91 7.33 26.45
C ASN A 167 7.91 7.08 24.94
N ILE A 168 8.88 7.67 24.23
CA ILE A 168 8.97 7.60 22.75
C ILE A 168 9.32 6.21 22.23
N GLN A 169 10.16 5.45 22.92
CA GLN A 169 10.50 4.07 22.54
C GLN A 169 9.30 3.16 22.70
N GLU A 170 8.56 3.29 23.80
CA GLU A 170 7.33 2.52 24.04
C GLU A 170 6.25 2.87 23.00
N ARG A 171 6.11 4.14 22.61
CA ARG A 171 5.23 4.56 21.49
C ARG A 171 5.61 3.94 20.16
N ILE A 172 6.91 3.95 19.81
CA ILE A 172 7.41 3.32 18.57
C ILE A 172 7.11 1.83 18.60
N GLU A 173 7.47 1.12 19.67
CA GLU A 173 7.24 -0.32 19.80
C GLU A 173 5.74 -0.68 19.78
N PHE A 174 4.90 0.15 20.40
CA PHE A 174 3.45 0.00 20.39
C PHE A 174 2.84 0.20 19.00
N LEU A 175 3.18 1.30 18.30
CA LEU A 175 2.70 1.56 16.95
C LEU A 175 3.17 0.49 15.97
N MET A 176 4.45 0.11 16.03
CA MET A 176 4.98 -0.96 15.19
C MET A 176 4.26 -2.28 15.44
N ALA A 177 3.93 -2.61 16.69
CA ALA A 177 3.14 -3.80 17.03
C ALA A 177 1.71 -3.71 16.47
N LYS A 178 1.03 -2.57 16.63
CA LYS A 178 -0.32 -2.33 16.12
C LYS A 178 -0.38 -2.46 14.59
N ILE A 179 0.55 -1.79 13.90
CA ILE A 179 0.68 -1.82 12.45
C ILE A 179 0.98 -3.25 11.97
N LEU A 180 1.98 -3.91 12.55
CA LEU A 180 2.31 -5.28 12.15
C LEU A 180 1.17 -6.27 12.41
N PHE A 181 0.38 -6.07 13.46
CA PHE A 181 -0.81 -6.89 13.72
C PHE A 181 -1.82 -6.76 12.57
N HIS A 182 -2.15 -5.53 12.17
CA HIS A 182 -3.04 -5.24 11.04
C HIS A 182 -2.52 -5.86 9.72
N GLU A 183 -1.26 -5.58 9.35
CA GLU A 183 -0.67 -6.10 8.11
C GLU A 183 -0.51 -7.63 8.12
N CYS A 184 -0.30 -8.24 9.28
CA CYS A 184 -0.26 -9.69 9.40
C CYS A 184 -1.64 -10.34 9.20
N ILE A 185 -2.75 -9.68 9.55
CA ILE A 185 -4.10 -10.16 9.21
C ILE A 185 -4.27 -10.24 7.69
N HIS A 186 -3.87 -9.19 6.97
CA HIS A 186 -3.90 -9.18 5.49
C HIS A 186 -3.05 -10.31 4.89
N VAL A 187 -1.83 -10.51 5.42
CA VAL A 187 -0.98 -11.63 4.99
C VAL A 187 -1.67 -12.96 5.29
N PHE A 188 -2.26 -13.18 6.47
CA PHE A 188 -2.98 -14.42 6.79
C PHE A 188 -4.14 -14.71 5.83
N ILE A 189 -5.01 -13.74 5.58
CA ILE A 189 -6.15 -13.89 4.67
C ILE A 189 -5.67 -14.18 3.23
N SER A 190 -4.60 -13.50 2.79
CA SER A 190 -3.96 -13.78 1.50
C SER A 190 -3.33 -15.18 1.44
N LEU A 191 -2.61 -15.60 2.49
CA LEU A 191 -1.96 -16.90 2.59
C LEU A 191 -2.96 -18.03 2.35
N GLU A 192 -4.17 -17.92 2.88
CA GLU A 192 -5.22 -18.92 2.71
C GLU A 192 -5.81 -18.98 1.30
N LYS A 193 -5.98 -17.83 0.63
CA LYS A 193 -6.33 -17.82 -0.80
C LYS A 193 -5.27 -18.52 -1.67
N THR A 194 -4.02 -18.61 -1.21
CA THR A 194 -2.92 -19.33 -1.90
C THR A 194 -2.72 -20.79 -1.47
N LEU A 195 -3.41 -21.26 -0.42
CA LEU A 195 -3.25 -22.61 0.11
C LEU A 195 -4.12 -23.62 -0.66
N PRO A 196 -3.62 -24.84 -0.95
CA PRO A 196 -4.48 -25.91 -1.43
C PRO A 196 -5.57 -26.22 -0.39
N SER A 197 -6.80 -26.46 -0.86
CA SER A 197 -7.99 -26.61 -0.02
C SER A 197 -7.78 -27.55 1.18
N GLY A 198 -8.07 -27.06 2.38
CA GLY A 198 -7.97 -27.82 3.64
C GLY A 198 -6.66 -27.64 4.43
N LEU A 199 -5.69 -26.84 3.97
CA LEU A 199 -4.38 -26.63 4.63
C LEU A 199 -4.18 -25.24 5.27
N GLY A 200 -5.24 -24.43 5.24
CA GLY A 200 -5.37 -23.14 5.92
C GLY A 200 -6.83 -22.87 6.15
N GLN A 201 -7.27 -23.09 7.38
CA GLN A 201 -8.44 -22.48 7.98
C GLN A 201 -7.98 -22.09 9.38
N THR A 202 -7.74 -20.80 9.57
CA THR A 202 -7.44 -20.18 10.86
C THR A 202 -8.70 -19.49 11.35
N ASP A 203 -8.81 -19.25 12.66
CA ASP A 203 -10.00 -18.58 13.21
C ASP A 203 -10.18 -17.19 12.57
N ILE A 204 -9.07 -16.49 12.31
CA ILE A 204 -9.01 -15.19 11.61
C ILE A 204 -9.67 -15.25 10.21
N SER A 205 -9.39 -16.30 9.44
CA SER A 205 -9.86 -16.39 8.06
C SER A 205 -11.27 -16.96 7.92
N LEU A 206 -11.67 -17.82 8.86
CA LEU A 206 -13.04 -18.32 8.98
C LEU A 206 -13.96 -17.15 9.34
N GLU A 207 -13.60 -16.39 10.37
CA GLU A 207 -14.33 -15.19 10.78
C GLU A 207 -14.36 -14.12 9.69
N PHE A 208 -13.23 -13.86 9.01
CA PHE A 208 -13.23 -12.94 7.86
C PHE A 208 -14.18 -13.43 6.74
N ARG A 209 -14.22 -14.74 6.47
CA ARG A 209 -15.15 -15.32 5.49
C ARG A 209 -16.60 -15.12 5.90
N GLU A 210 -16.94 -15.34 7.17
CA GLU A 210 -18.29 -15.09 7.69
C GLU A 210 -18.69 -13.61 7.58
N VAL A 211 -17.77 -12.68 7.91
CA VAL A 211 -17.99 -11.23 7.72
C VAL A 211 -18.19 -10.89 6.25
N LEU A 212 -17.42 -11.49 5.33
CA LEU A 212 -17.53 -11.27 3.89
C LEU A 212 -18.81 -11.88 3.29
N GLU A 213 -19.24 -13.06 3.76
CA GLU A 213 -20.51 -13.69 3.40
C GLU A 213 -21.69 -12.86 3.91
N PHE A 214 -21.61 -12.34 5.14
CA PHE A 214 -22.62 -11.41 5.68
C PHE A 214 -22.68 -10.10 4.87
N ALA A 215 -21.53 -9.51 4.55
CA ALA A 215 -21.40 -8.29 3.73
C ALA A 215 -21.90 -8.45 2.28
N ASN A 216 -21.96 -9.68 1.75
CA ASN A 216 -22.55 -9.98 0.45
C ASN A 216 -23.96 -10.59 0.54
N SER A 217 -24.50 -10.75 1.76
CA SER A 217 -25.84 -11.29 1.95
C SER A 217 -26.94 -10.28 1.58
N GLY A 218 -28.14 -10.78 1.28
CA GLY A 218 -29.30 -9.94 1.02
C GLY A 218 -29.69 -9.01 2.19
N LYS A 219 -29.18 -9.23 3.40
CA LYS A 219 -29.45 -8.40 4.59
C LYS A 219 -28.79 -7.02 4.53
N LEU A 220 -27.68 -6.89 3.79
CA LEU A 220 -26.96 -5.63 3.57
C LEU A 220 -27.11 -5.14 2.13
N CYS A 221 -28.07 -5.67 1.37
CA CYS A 221 -28.25 -5.33 -0.04
C CYS A 221 -28.35 -3.81 -0.31
N PRO A 222 -29.10 -3.00 0.48
CA PRO A 222 -29.14 -1.55 0.29
C PRO A 222 -27.77 -0.88 0.46
N GLU A 223 -27.08 -1.15 1.56
CA GLU A 223 -25.78 -0.54 1.91
C GLU A 223 -24.69 -0.99 0.92
N SER A 224 -24.62 -2.30 0.65
CA SER A 224 -23.69 -2.89 -0.31
C SER A 224 -23.94 -2.43 -1.74
N TYR A 225 -25.18 -2.10 -2.12
CA TYR A 225 -25.51 -1.54 -3.42
C TYR A 225 -25.01 -0.11 -3.57
N GLY A 226 -25.23 0.76 -2.57
CA GLY A 226 -24.74 2.14 -2.58
C GLY A 226 -23.22 2.24 -2.72
N VAL A 227 -22.49 1.46 -1.92
CA VAL A 227 -21.02 1.35 -2.02
C VAL A 227 -20.58 0.88 -3.41
N LYS A 228 -21.19 -0.19 -3.96
CA LYS A 228 -20.84 -0.71 -5.30
C LYS A 228 -21.18 0.27 -6.43
N LEU A 229 -22.28 1.01 -6.31
CA LEU A 229 -22.69 2.05 -7.26
C LEU A 229 -21.67 3.21 -7.28
N HIS A 230 -21.26 3.72 -6.12
CA HIS A 230 -20.30 4.82 -6.06
C HIS A 230 -18.90 4.40 -6.52
N ILE A 231 -18.48 3.16 -6.25
CA ILE A 231 -17.26 2.56 -6.84
C ILE A 231 -17.38 2.48 -8.38
N GLN A 232 -18.54 2.08 -8.92
CA GLN A 232 -18.77 2.02 -10.36
C GLN A 232 -18.79 3.41 -11.04
N ASN A 233 -19.34 4.43 -10.36
CA ASN A 233 -19.32 5.80 -10.87
C ASN A 233 -17.89 6.36 -10.92
N LEU A 234 -17.05 6.04 -9.93
CA LEU A 234 -15.63 6.41 -9.92
C LEU A 234 -14.88 5.82 -11.12
N SER A 235 -15.16 4.58 -11.54
CA SER A 235 -14.53 4.00 -12.74
C SER A 235 -14.94 4.73 -14.02
N ALA A 236 -16.21 5.14 -14.13
CA ALA A 236 -16.73 5.91 -15.26
C ALA A 236 -16.11 7.33 -15.37
N LEU A 237 -15.55 7.88 -14.30
CA LEU A 237 -14.84 9.16 -14.30
C LEU A 237 -13.40 9.07 -14.85
N SER A 238 -12.87 7.86 -15.10
CA SER A 238 -11.49 7.63 -15.56
C SER A 238 -11.44 6.83 -16.88
N PRO A 239 -11.78 7.43 -18.04
CA PRO A 239 -11.83 6.74 -19.32
C PRO A 239 -10.46 6.26 -19.87
N ASP A 240 -9.35 6.83 -19.40
CA ASP A 240 -8.02 6.67 -20.02
C ASP A 240 -7.13 5.58 -19.39
N PHE A 241 -7.71 4.50 -18.85
CA PHE A 241 -6.91 3.34 -18.42
C PHE A 241 -6.42 2.51 -19.62
N SER A 242 -5.32 2.97 -20.22
CA SER A 242 -4.49 2.13 -21.09
C SER A 242 -3.82 1.02 -20.26
N GLU A 243 -3.87 -0.21 -20.75
CA GLU A 243 -3.24 -1.39 -20.12
C GLU A 243 -1.71 -1.27 -19.94
N SER A 244 -1.07 -0.22 -20.46
CA SER A 244 0.37 0.03 -20.36
C SER A 244 0.80 0.82 -19.11
N SER A 245 -0.10 1.39 -18.31
CA SER A 245 0.26 2.02 -17.04
C SER A 245 0.41 0.98 -15.92
N ALA A 246 1.39 1.15 -15.03
CA ALA A 246 1.73 0.16 -14.02
C ALA A 246 0.67 0.01 -12.91
N GLY A 247 -0.31 -0.86 -13.15
CA GLY A 247 -1.36 -1.23 -12.20
C GLY A 247 -2.72 -1.31 -12.91
N LYS A 248 -3.31 -2.52 -12.97
CA LYS A 248 -4.68 -2.69 -13.45
C LYS A 248 -5.65 -2.14 -12.39
N PRO A 249 -6.64 -1.30 -12.75
CA PRO A 249 -7.64 -0.84 -11.78
C PRO A 249 -8.43 -2.04 -11.26
N GLY A 250 -8.74 -2.02 -9.96
CA GLY A 250 -9.53 -3.07 -9.33
C GLY A 250 -10.96 -3.08 -9.85
N THR A 251 -11.54 -4.26 -10.06
CA THR A 251 -12.97 -4.39 -10.37
C THR A 251 -13.83 -3.90 -9.20
N VAL A 252 -15.08 -3.54 -9.47
CA VAL A 252 -16.04 -3.12 -8.43
C VAL A 252 -16.13 -4.15 -7.28
N SER A 253 -16.02 -5.44 -7.60
CA SER A 253 -16.03 -6.52 -6.60
C SER A 253 -14.75 -6.58 -5.76
N GLU A 254 -13.58 -6.40 -6.37
CA GLU A 254 -12.28 -6.40 -5.67
C GLU A 254 -12.15 -5.19 -4.74
N ILE A 255 -12.59 -4.00 -5.19
CA ILE A 255 -12.60 -2.78 -4.36
C ILE A 255 -13.62 -2.90 -3.22
N TYR A 256 -14.78 -3.52 -3.48
CA TYR A 256 -15.75 -3.80 -2.42
C TYR A 256 -15.19 -4.78 -1.38
N GLU A 257 -14.58 -5.89 -1.80
CA GLU A 257 -13.96 -6.86 -0.89
C GLU A 257 -12.81 -6.23 -0.08
N PHE A 258 -12.00 -5.37 -0.70
CA PHE A 258 -10.98 -4.57 0.00
C PHE A 258 -11.58 -3.77 1.15
N LEU A 259 -12.71 -3.05 0.95
CA LEU A 259 -13.35 -2.30 2.04
C LEU A 259 -13.80 -3.20 3.20
N ILE A 260 -14.32 -4.40 2.91
CA ILE A 260 -14.69 -5.37 3.96
C ILE A 260 -13.45 -5.92 4.69
N HIS A 261 -12.36 -6.16 3.96
CA HIS A 261 -11.08 -6.65 4.48
C HIS A 261 -10.44 -5.64 5.45
N GLU A 262 -10.48 -4.35 5.10
CA GLU A 262 -10.02 -3.27 5.97
C GLU A 262 -10.92 -3.14 7.21
N LYS A 263 -12.25 -3.14 7.05
CA LYS A 263 -13.21 -3.16 8.18
C LYS A 263 -12.89 -4.26 9.19
N TYR A 264 -12.69 -5.48 8.71
CA TYR A 264 -12.31 -6.63 9.55
C TYR A 264 -10.96 -6.41 10.26
N SER A 265 -9.92 -6.08 9.48
CA SER A 265 -8.54 -6.01 9.96
C SER A 265 -8.35 -4.90 10.99
N ILE A 266 -9.02 -3.75 10.82
CA ILE A 266 -8.98 -2.65 11.79
C ILE A 266 -9.76 -3.01 13.05
N LYS A 267 -10.96 -3.61 12.92
CA LYS A 267 -11.77 -3.99 14.09
C LYS A 267 -10.98 -4.90 15.03
N LYS A 268 -10.37 -5.94 14.48
CA LYS A 268 -9.48 -6.84 15.21
C LYS A 268 -8.27 -6.14 15.82
N THR A 269 -7.61 -5.27 15.06
CA THR A 269 -6.42 -4.54 15.53
C THR A 269 -6.76 -3.60 16.68
N ASP A 270 -7.80 -2.77 16.56
CA ASP A 270 -8.16 -1.82 17.60
C ASP A 270 -8.76 -2.51 18.83
N GLN A 271 -9.52 -3.60 18.66
CA GLN A 271 -9.97 -4.44 19.78
C GLN A 271 -8.79 -5.06 20.54
N ALA A 272 -7.79 -5.59 19.84
CA ALA A 272 -6.58 -6.14 20.45
C ALA A 272 -5.80 -5.08 21.24
N PHE A 273 -5.53 -3.94 20.62
CA PHE A 273 -4.70 -2.89 21.22
C PHE A 273 -5.46 -1.95 22.18
N GLY A 274 -6.77 -2.15 22.33
CA GLY A 274 -7.63 -1.37 23.22
C GLY A 274 -7.77 0.08 22.77
N PHE A 275 -8.04 0.29 21.49
CA PHE A 275 -8.40 1.58 20.90
C PHE A 275 -9.87 1.56 20.51
N SER A 276 -10.52 2.73 20.59
CA SER A 276 -11.86 2.91 20.02
C SER A 276 -11.75 3.62 18.67
N TRP A 277 -12.64 3.30 17.74
CA TRP A 277 -12.62 3.94 16.43
C TRP A 277 -14.02 4.31 15.95
N SER A 278 -14.07 5.39 15.19
CA SER A 278 -15.28 5.90 14.58
C SER A 278 -15.36 5.42 13.13
N ASN A 279 -16.43 4.71 12.77
CA ASN A 279 -16.68 4.30 11.38
C ASN A 279 -16.57 5.49 10.42
N ARG A 280 -16.97 6.70 10.86
CA ARG A 280 -16.79 7.98 10.16
C ARG A 280 -15.34 8.38 9.83
N LYS A 281 -14.38 8.12 10.73
CA LYS A 281 -12.94 8.41 10.48
C LYS A 281 -12.40 7.43 9.45
N ILE A 282 -12.82 6.17 9.57
CA ILE A 282 -12.30 5.06 8.77
C ILE A 282 -12.90 5.04 7.38
N SER A 283 -14.22 5.20 7.24
CA SER A 283 -14.92 5.27 5.97
C SER A 283 -14.34 6.37 5.06
N ARG A 284 -14.00 7.53 5.61
CA ARG A 284 -13.33 8.63 4.87
C ARG A 284 -11.96 8.24 4.32
N ASN A 285 -11.12 7.62 5.15
CA ASN A 285 -9.80 7.17 4.74
C ASN A 285 -9.91 6.10 3.65
N TYR A 286 -10.70 5.06 3.91
CA TYR A 286 -10.77 3.90 3.03
C TYR A 286 -11.64 4.09 1.79
N ALA A 287 -12.66 4.95 1.81
CA ALA A 287 -13.34 5.40 0.59
C ALA A 287 -12.38 6.17 -0.33
N ARG A 288 -11.51 7.03 0.23
CA ARG A 288 -10.47 7.72 -0.55
C ARG A 288 -9.46 6.72 -1.14
N MET A 289 -9.04 5.71 -0.37
CA MET A 289 -8.15 4.65 -0.87
C MET A 289 -8.81 3.80 -1.95
N ALA A 290 -10.06 3.37 -1.74
CA ALA A 290 -10.86 2.60 -2.69
C ALA A 290 -11.07 3.36 -4.01
N ALA A 291 -11.36 4.66 -3.92
CA ALA A 291 -11.47 5.52 -5.09
C ALA A 291 -10.14 5.63 -5.86
N LEU A 292 -9.03 5.86 -5.16
CA LEU A 292 -7.70 5.92 -5.75
C LEU A 292 -7.25 4.59 -6.38
N LYS A 293 -7.71 3.44 -5.86
CA LYS A 293 -7.50 2.10 -6.47
C LYS A 293 -8.36 1.86 -7.72
N MET A 294 -9.48 2.57 -7.86
CA MET A 294 -10.41 2.44 -8.99
C MET A 294 -10.12 3.44 -10.11
N ALA A 295 -9.85 4.69 -9.76
CA ALA A 295 -9.63 5.81 -10.66
C ALA A 295 -8.63 6.79 -10.05
N PRO A 296 -7.46 7.02 -10.69
CA PRO A 296 -6.50 8.03 -10.24
C PRO A 296 -7.12 9.42 -10.27
N TYR A 297 -6.60 10.32 -9.44
CA TYR A 297 -7.04 11.69 -9.39
C TYR A 297 -6.62 12.43 -10.67
N SER A 298 -7.52 13.22 -11.26
CA SER A 298 -7.16 14.13 -12.35
C SER A 298 -7.74 15.52 -12.11
N ASP A 299 -6.97 16.56 -12.43
CA ASP A 299 -7.43 17.94 -12.27
C ASP A 299 -8.65 18.26 -13.17
N SER A 300 -8.85 17.48 -14.25
CA SER A 300 -9.98 17.61 -15.17
C SER A 300 -11.31 17.11 -14.59
N ASN A 301 -11.31 16.09 -13.72
CA ASN A 301 -12.53 15.54 -13.10
C ASN A 301 -12.65 15.81 -11.58
N LYS A 302 -11.64 16.45 -10.98
CA LYS A 302 -11.47 16.76 -9.54
C LYS A 302 -12.75 16.95 -8.74
N LYS A 303 -13.63 17.88 -9.15
CA LYS A 303 -14.86 18.22 -8.37
C LYS A 303 -15.87 17.07 -8.31
N ASP A 304 -15.98 16.29 -9.38
CA ASP A 304 -16.91 15.18 -9.45
C ASP A 304 -16.29 13.93 -8.79
N TRP A 305 -14.99 13.72 -8.93
CA TRP A 305 -14.24 12.71 -8.15
C TRP A 305 -14.36 12.96 -6.65
N GLU A 306 -14.07 14.18 -6.16
CA GLU A 306 -14.16 14.54 -4.74
C GLU A 306 -15.60 14.41 -4.20
N ARG A 307 -16.62 14.74 -5.01
CA ARG A 307 -18.04 14.51 -4.66
C ARG A 307 -18.36 13.03 -4.53
N GLU A 308 -17.86 12.19 -5.43
CA GLU A 308 -18.15 10.76 -5.43
C GLU A 308 -17.39 10.01 -4.32
N VAL A 309 -16.17 10.43 -4.00
CA VAL A 309 -15.46 9.96 -2.79
C VAL A 309 -16.19 10.35 -1.52
N PHE A 310 -16.77 11.56 -1.44
CA PHE A 310 -17.57 11.95 -0.29
C PHE A 310 -18.83 11.08 -0.13
N ARG A 311 -19.53 10.79 -1.23
CA ARG A 311 -20.69 9.86 -1.24
C ARG A 311 -20.28 8.45 -0.82
N LEU A 312 -19.25 7.89 -1.45
CA LEU A 312 -18.69 6.59 -1.07
C LEU A 312 -18.32 6.55 0.43
N SER A 313 -17.76 7.62 1.00
CA SER A 313 -17.43 7.66 2.43
C SER A 313 -18.64 7.62 3.36
N ARG A 314 -19.83 8.04 2.90
CA ARG A 314 -21.07 7.90 3.66
C ARG A 314 -21.62 6.48 3.58
N ASP A 315 -21.71 5.93 2.37
CA ASP A 315 -22.26 4.59 2.17
C ASP A 315 -21.36 3.52 2.83
N VAL A 316 -20.04 3.75 2.88
CA VAL A 316 -19.10 2.91 3.64
C VAL A 316 -19.27 3.09 5.16
N GLU A 317 -19.60 4.28 5.65
CA GLU A 317 -19.92 4.52 7.07
C GLU A 317 -21.19 3.72 7.46
N GLU A 318 -22.25 3.84 6.67
CA GLU A 318 -23.53 3.16 6.88
C GLU A 318 -23.39 1.63 6.79
N LEU A 319 -22.62 1.11 5.81
CA LEU A 319 -22.26 -0.30 5.70
C LEU A 319 -21.48 -0.81 6.92
N TYR A 320 -20.49 -0.06 7.41
CA TYR A 320 -19.68 -0.45 8.56
C TYR A 320 -20.48 -0.42 9.87
N ASP A 321 -21.35 0.58 10.07
CA ASP A 321 -22.28 0.64 11.19
C ASP A 321 -23.24 -0.57 11.19
N ARG A 322 -23.68 -1.02 10.01
CA ARG A 322 -24.51 -2.23 9.91
C ARG A 322 -23.77 -3.53 10.12
N ILE A 323 -22.52 -3.64 9.70
CA ILE A 323 -21.65 -4.78 10.06
C ILE A 323 -21.48 -4.82 11.59
N ASP A 324 -21.17 -3.68 12.22
CA ASP A 324 -20.98 -3.61 13.67
C ASP A 324 -22.26 -3.89 14.48
N SER A 325 -23.42 -3.47 13.98
CA SER A 325 -24.71 -3.70 14.63
C SER A 325 -25.17 -5.17 14.62
N ASN A 326 -24.62 -6.00 13.72
CA ASN A 326 -25.14 -7.35 13.44
C ASN A 326 -24.11 -8.48 13.54
N TYR A 327 -22.81 -8.18 13.53
CA TYR A 327 -21.74 -9.17 13.63
C TYR A 327 -20.86 -8.93 14.87
N VAL A 328 -20.81 -9.93 15.75
CA VAL A 328 -19.95 -9.95 16.93
C VAL A 328 -18.62 -10.57 16.53
N PHE A 329 -17.57 -9.77 16.55
CA PHE A 329 -16.21 -10.20 16.26
C PHE A 329 -15.67 -10.90 17.50
N LEU A 330 -15.06 -12.07 17.32
CA LEU A 330 -14.41 -12.81 18.40
C LEU A 330 -13.06 -12.15 18.73
N LEU A 331 -12.36 -12.60 19.77
CA LEU A 331 -10.98 -12.17 20.06
C LEU A 331 -9.98 -13.21 19.56
#